data_AF-A0A067CC08-F1
#
_entry.id   AF-A0A067CC08-F1
#
_cell.length_a   1.000
_cell.length_b   1.000
_cell.length_c   1.000
_cell.angle_alpha   90.00
_cell.angle_beta   90.00
_cell.angle_gamma   90.00
#
_symmetry.space_group_name_H-M   'P 1'
#
loop_
_entity.id
_entity.type
_entity.pdbx_description
1 polymer ?
#
loop_
_entity_poly.entity_id
_entity_poly.type
_entity_poly.pdbx_seq_one_letter_code
_entity_poly.pdbx_strand_id
1 'polypeptide(L)'
;MPTKDKSFYNKIAAYPIRFPGRRKAVSEPPKMDAGAPASVIAIATHARYVARRPKVRLCYVCGREYGLSSFEIHLKQCKLLWIAQEEKKPLRERRPVPEPPQELPIEANVLYQLSPDELEAQNRAAARAFEEKVMEKCAYCGRTFNPERVVS
;
A
#
# COMPACT_ATOMS: atom_id res chain seq x y z
N MET A 1 39.07 -8.28 14.82
CA MET A 1 38.33 -7.15 14.22
C MET A 1 37.93 -7.54 12.81
N PRO A 2 36.72 -8.06 12.56
CA PRO A 2 36.34 -8.53 11.23
C PRO A 2 36.15 -7.34 10.29
N THR A 3 37.00 -7.26 9.27
CA THR A 3 36.96 -6.25 8.21
C THR A 3 35.67 -6.44 7.42
N LYS A 4 34.81 -5.41 7.37
CA LYS A 4 33.62 -5.40 6.50
C LYS A 4 34.09 -5.64 5.07
N ASP A 5 33.83 -6.84 4.55
CA ASP A 5 34.20 -7.24 3.21
C ASP A 5 33.49 -6.31 2.21
N LYS A 6 34.28 -5.43 1.59
CA LYS A 6 33.84 -4.45 0.59
C LYS A 6 33.26 -5.15 -0.65
N SER A 7 33.36 -6.48 -0.76
CA SER A 7 32.79 -7.24 -1.87
C SER A 7 31.26 -7.22 -1.92
N PHE A 8 30.57 -7.11 -0.77
CA PHE A 8 29.11 -7.07 -0.76
C PHE A 8 28.55 -5.79 -1.40
N TYR A 9 29.08 -4.63 -1.00
CA TYR A 9 28.66 -3.33 -1.58
C TYR A 9 29.09 -3.19 -3.04
N ASN A 10 30.24 -3.74 -3.42
CA ASN A 10 30.68 -3.77 -4.81
C ASN A 10 29.81 -4.69 -5.69
N LYS A 11 29.27 -5.79 -5.15
CA LYS A 11 28.31 -6.65 -5.87
C LYS A 11 26.97 -5.96 -6.13
N ILE A 12 26.48 -5.14 -5.19
CA ILE A 12 25.26 -4.35 -5.40
C ILE A 12 25.49 -3.28 -6.48
N ALA A 13 26.66 -2.65 -6.52
CA ALA A 13 27.01 -1.67 -7.54
C ALA A 13 27.11 -2.26 -8.96
N ALA A 14 27.45 -3.55 -9.08
CA ALA A 14 27.57 -4.25 -10.37
C ALA A 14 26.22 -4.63 -11.00
N TYR A 15 25.13 -4.62 -10.23
CA TYR A 15 23.77 -4.86 -10.73
C TYR A 15 22.94 -3.58 -10.59
N PRO A 16 23.09 -2.61 -11.52
CA PRO A 16 22.21 -1.46 -11.51
C PRO A 16 20.76 -1.96 -11.62
N ILE A 17 19.92 -1.60 -10.66
CA ILE A 17 18.47 -1.74 -10.78
C ILE A 17 18.09 -0.92 -12.00
N ARG A 18 17.97 -1.59 -13.14
CA ARG A 18 17.51 -0.99 -14.38
C ARG A 18 16.03 -0.74 -14.16
N PHE A 19 15.70 0.42 -13.58
CA PHE A 19 14.36 0.96 -13.71
C PHE A 19 14.10 0.97 -15.21
N PRO A 20 13.11 0.21 -15.73
CA PRO A 20 12.70 0.43 -17.10
C PRO A 20 12.39 1.92 -17.16
N GLY A 21 13.16 2.66 -17.98
CA GLY A 21 12.96 4.10 -18.12
C GLY A 21 11.47 4.33 -18.30
N ARG A 22 10.93 5.37 -17.63
CA ARG A 22 9.51 5.76 -17.71
C ARG A 22 9.02 5.38 -19.09
N ARG A 23 8.13 4.37 -19.18
CA ARG A 23 7.62 3.91 -20.48
C ARG A 23 7.24 5.18 -21.22
N LYS A 24 7.97 5.52 -22.29
CA LYS A 24 7.50 6.55 -23.22
C LYS A 24 6.07 6.12 -23.53
N ALA A 25 5.12 7.02 -23.34
CA ALA A 25 3.75 6.74 -23.71
C ALA A 25 3.77 6.29 -25.18
N VAL A 26 3.62 4.99 -25.40
CA VAL A 26 3.43 4.45 -26.73
C VAL A 26 1.99 4.79 -27.06
N SER A 27 1.85 5.91 -27.74
CA SER A 27 1.22 5.93 -29.04
C SER A 27 1.56 7.29 -29.63
N GLU A 28 2.33 7.32 -30.72
CA GLU A 28 2.08 8.39 -31.70
C GLU A 28 0.56 8.44 -31.90
N PRO A 29 -0.06 9.63 -31.77
CA PRO A 29 -1.49 9.74 -31.99
C PRO A 29 -1.76 9.18 -33.40
N PRO A 30 -2.79 8.32 -33.59
CA PRO A 30 -3.19 7.93 -34.93
C PRO A 30 -3.41 9.21 -35.71
N LYS A 31 -2.85 9.29 -36.93
CA LYS A 31 -3.18 10.36 -37.88
C LYS A 31 -4.69 10.24 -38.13
N MET A 32 -5.46 11.02 -37.37
CA MET A 32 -6.90 11.03 -37.43
C MET A 32 -7.30 12.15 -38.37
N ASP A 33 -7.97 11.74 -39.42
CA ASP A 33 -8.51 12.54 -40.51
C ASP A 33 -9.20 13.79 -39.94
N ALA A 34 -8.80 14.95 -40.44
CA ALA A 34 -9.27 16.25 -40.00
C ALA A 34 -10.77 16.44 -40.33
N GLY A 35 -11.65 15.92 -39.48
CA GLY A 35 -13.10 16.02 -39.68
C GLY A 35 -13.96 16.12 -38.43
N ALA A 36 -13.42 15.90 -37.23
CA ALA A 36 -14.19 16.00 -35.98
C ALA A 36 -14.06 17.39 -35.34
N PRO A 37 -15.16 18.01 -34.87
CA PRO A 37 -15.10 19.31 -34.20
C PRO A 37 -14.31 19.20 -32.89
N ALA A 38 -13.49 20.20 -32.59
CA ALA A 38 -12.57 20.22 -31.45
C ALA A 38 -13.24 19.94 -30.08
N SER A 39 -14.53 20.24 -29.95
CA SER A 39 -15.35 19.92 -28.76
C SER A 39 -15.53 18.42 -28.52
N VAL A 40 -15.67 17.62 -29.57
CA VAL A 40 -15.81 16.15 -29.48
C VAL A 40 -14.46 15.50 -29.17
N ILE A 41 -13.37 16.05 -29.70
CA ILE A 41 -12.00 15.62 -29.38
C ILE A 41 -11.69 15.90 -27.91
N ALA A 42 -12.05 17.08 -27.38
CA ALA A 42 -11.82 17.46 -25.98
C ALA A 42 -12.60 16.59 -24.99
N ILE A 43 -13.84 16.20 -25.30
CA ILE A 43 -14.64 15.30 -24.45
C ILE A 43 -14.02 13.89 -24.43
N ALA A 44 -13.57 13.39 -25.58
CA ALA A 44 -12.94 12.07 -25.68
C ALA A 44 -11.55 12.01 -25.00
N THR A 45 -10.77 13.09 -25.04
CA THR A 45 -9.48 13.16 -24.32
C THR A 45 -9.66 13.33 -22.82
N HIS A 46 -10.64 14.10 -22.36
CA HIS A 46 -11.00 14.17 -20.94
C HIS A 46 -11.49 12.81 -20.41
N ALA A 47 -12.31 12.09 -21.18
CA ALA A 47 -12.79 10.76 -20.82
C ALA A 47 -11.66 9.71 -20.74
N ARG A 48 -10.63 9.83 -21.60
CA ARG A 48 -9.43 8.98 -21.57
C ARG A 48 -8.43 9.37 -20.46
N TYR A 49 -8.44 10.63 -20.03
CA TYR A 49 -7.67 11.15 -18.90
C TYR A 49 -8.42 11.07 -17.55
N VAL A 50 -9.63 10.49 -17.51
CA VAL A 50 -10.17 9.93 -16.26
C VAL A 50 -9.28 8.74 -15.91
N ALA A 51 -8.10 9.05 -15.36
CA ALA A 51 -7.13 8.09 -14.89
C ALA A 51 -7.88 7.13 -13.98
N ARG A 52 -7.99 5.86 -14.41
CA ARG A 52 -8.55 4.80 -13.58
C ARG A 52 -7.85 4.90 -12.24
N ARG A 53 -8.59 5.23 -11.18
CA ARG A 53 -8.00 5.37 -9.85
C ARG A 53 -7.20 4.11 -9.56
N PRO A 54 -5.93 4.22 -9.14
CA PRO A 54 -5.13 3.04 -8.86
C PRO A 54 -5.85 2.22 -7.78
N LYS A 55 -5.96 0.91 -8.01
CA LYS A 55 -6.54 0.00 -7.00
C LYS A 55 -5.61 -0.03 -5.79
N VAL A 56 -6.14 0.31 -4.62
CA VAL A 56 -5.40 0.35 -3.36
C VAL A 56 -6.04 -0.53 -2.29
N ARG A 57 -5.21 -1.03 -1.38
CA ARG A 57 -5.59 -1.86 -0.25
C ARG A 57 -5.11 -1.24 1.06
N LEU A 58 -6.00 -1.14 2.04
CA LEU A 58 -5.70 -0.66 3.39
C LEU A 58 -5.07 -1.78 4.23
N CYS A 59 -3.95 -1.47 4.89
CA CYS A 59 -3.29 -2.38 5.83
C CYS A 59 -3.99 -2.36 7.18
N TYR A 60 -4.57 -3.48 7.59
CA TYR A 60 -5.28 -3.61 8.86
C TYR A 60 -4.37 -3.53 10.10
N VAL A 61 -3.04 -3.57 9.93
CA VAL A 61 -2.06 -3.45 11.04
C VAL A 61 -1.63 -2.00 11.26
N CYS A 62 -1.45 -1.20 10.21
CA CYS A 62 -0.94 0.18 10.34
C CYS A 62 -1.85 1.29 9.79
N GLY A 63 -2.99 0.92 9.20
CA GLY A 63 -3.99 1.86 8.69
C GLY A 63 -3.59 2.63 7.42
N ARG A 64 -2.49 2.25 6.75
CA ARG A 64 -2.02 2.90 5.51
C ARG A 64 -2.51 2.18 4.25
N GLU A 65 -2.68 2.94 3.18
CA GLU A 65 -3.05 2.44 1.86
C GLU A 65 -1.82 2.12 1.01
N TYR A 66 -1.85 0.98 0.33
CA TYR A 66 -0.80 0.53 -0.60
C TYR A 66 -1.40 0.05 -1.91
N GLY A 67 -0.62 0.09 -2.99
CA GLY A 67 -1.02 -0.54 -4.25
C GLY A 67 -1.11 -2.07 -4.09
N LEU A 68 -2.02 -2.71 -4.84
CA LEU A 68 -2.25 -4.16 -4.72
C LEU A 68 -0.98 -5.00 -4.91
N SER A 69 -0.07 -4.59 -5.80
CA SER A 69 1.18 -5.30 -6.07
C SER A 69 2.21 -5.23 -4.94
N SER A 70 2.21 -4.17 -4.12
CA SER A 70 3.15 -4.00 -3.01
C SER A 70 2.55 -4.36 -1.65
N PHE A 71 1.24 -4.61 -1.59
CA PHE A 71 0.51 -4.85 -0.35
C PHE A 71 1.02 -6.10 0.40
N GLU A 72 1.26 -7.21 -0.29
CA GLU A 72 1.70 -8.44 0.35
C GLU A 72 3.10 -8.29 1.00
N ILE A 73 4.02 -7.65 0.29
CA ILE A 73 5.38 -7.36 0.77
C ILE A 73 5.30 -6.44 2.00
N HIS A 74 4.49 -5.39 1.89
CA HIS A 74 4.24 -4.48 3.01
C HIS A 74 3.69 -5.23 4.23
N LEU A 75 2.66 -6.08 4.06
CA LEU A 75 2.01 -6.76 5.18
C LEU A 75 2.98 -7.64 5.96
N LYS A 76 3.86 -8.38 5.26
CA LYS A 76 4.90 -9.21 5.89
C LYS A 76 5.84 -8.34 6.74
N GLN A 77 6.35 -7.25 6.18
CA GLN A 77 7.25 -6.33 6.88
C GLN A 77 6.54 -5.61 8.05
N CYS A 78 5.29 -5.23 7.87
CA CYS A 78 4.50 -4.54 8.89
C CYS A 78 4.27 -5.42 10.13
N LYS A 79 4.04 -6.73 9.95
CA LYS A 79 3.93 -7.68 11.06
C LYS A 79 5.24 -7.83 11.83
N LEU A 80 6.38 -7.86 11.14
CA LEU A 80 7.69 -7.92 11.80
C LEU A 80 7.95 -6.66 12.64
N LEU A 81 7.62 -5.48 12.11
CA LEU A 81 7.74 -4.23 12.84
C LEU A 81 6.82 -4.18 14.06
N TRP A 82 5.60 -4.72 13.97
CA TRP A 82 4.70 -4.87 15.11
C TRP A 82 5.34 -5.68 16.23
N ILE A 83 5.87 -6.87 15.91
CA ILE A 83 6.51 -7.76 16.89
C ILE A 83 7.69 -7.03 17.55
N ALA A 84 8.56 -6.42 16.75
CA ALA A 84 9.72 -5.68 17.28
C ALA A 84 9.32 -4.49 18.18
N GLN A 85 8.17 -3.86 17.91
CA GLN A 85 7.65 -2.78 18.75
C GLN A 85 7.07 -3.30 20.06
N GLU A 86 6.33 -4.41 20.02
CA GLU A 86 5.77 -5.04 21.22
C GLU A 86 6.87 -5.70 22.08
N GLU A 87 7.96 -6.20 21.49
CA GLU A 87 9.12 -6.71 22.25
C GLU A 87 9.79 -5.65 23.13
N LYS A 88 9.73 -4.37 22.74
CA LYS A 88 10.25 -3.26 23.57
C LYS A 88 9.38 -2.97 24.78
N LYS A 89 8.12 -3.41 24.78
CA LYS A 89 7.20 -3.25 25.92
C LYS A 89 7.48 -4.29 27.01
N PRO A 90 7.15 -4.00 28.28
CA PRO A 90 7.22 -4.99 29.34
C PRO A 90 6.29 -6.17 29.02
N LEU A 91 6.65 -7.39 29.46
CA LEU A 91 5.95 -8.64 29.09
C LEU A 91 4.42 -8.58 29.28
N ARG A 92 3.96 -7.85 30.30
CA ARG A 92 2.53 -7.75 30.65
C ARG A 92 1.72 -6.84 29.71
N GLU A 93 2.39 -5.96 28.98
CA GLU A 93 1.76 -4.99 28.06
C GLU A 93 1.91 -5.39 26.59
N ARG A 94 2.62 -6.51 26.31
CA ARG A 94 2.81 -7.01 24.95
C ARG A 94 1.50 -7.55 24.40
N ARG A 95 1.16 -7.13 23.20
CA ARG A 95 0.00 -7.60 22.45
C ARG A 95 0.41 -8.53 21.30
N PRO A 96 -0.40 -9.55 20.99
CA PRO A 96 -0.19 -10.37 19.82
C PRO A 96 -0.36 -9.56 18.52
N VAL A 97 0.17 -10.08 17.42
CA VAL A 97 -0.07 -9.51 16.09
C VAL A 97 -1.56 -9.54 15.78
N PRO A 98 -2.17 -8.44 15.29
CA PRO A 98 -3.57 -8.43 14.91
C PRO A 98 -3.87 -9.51 13.87
N GLU A 99 -4.91 -10.29 14.12
CA GLU A 99 -5.40 -11.27 13.15
C GLU A 99 -6.12 -10.57 11.99
N PRO A 100 -5.91 -11.04 10.75
CA PRO A 100 -6.63 -10.52 9.60
C PRO A 100 -8.15 -10.69 9.81
N PRO A 101 -8.97 -9.71 9.42
CA PRO A 101 -10.42 -9.89 9.31
C PRO A 101 -10.72 -11.11 8.42
N GLN A 102 -11.71 -11.91 8.83
CA GLN A 102 -12.07 -13.17 8.16
C GLN A 102 -12.19 -12.98 6.63
N GLU A 103 -11.50 -13.85 5.88
CA GLU A 103 -11.55 -13.98 4.42
C GLU A 103 -11.16 -12.74 3.59
N LEU A 104 -10.25 -11.89 4.07
CA LEU A 104 -9.66 -10.90 3.18
C LEU A 104 -8.60 -11.56 2.28
N PRO A 105 -8.80 -11.63 0.95
CA PRO A 105 -7.76 -12.06 0.05
C PRO A 105 -6.58 -11.09 0.16
N ILE A 106 -5.40 -11.65 0.42
CA ILE A 106 -4.15 -10.89 0.51
C ILE A 106 -3.45 -10.89 -0.87
N GLU A 107 -3.72 -11.93 -1.67
CA GLU A 107 -3.10 -12.13 -2.97
C GLU A 107 -3.54 -11.08 -3.98
N ALA A 108 -2.55 -10.43 -4.60
CA ALA A 108 -2.78 -9.38 -5.58
C ALA A 108 -3.67 -9.86 -6.74
N ASN A 109 -3.48 -11.10 -7.20
CA ASN A 109 -4.23 -11.67 -8.32
C ASN A 109 -5.75 -11.69 -8.06
N VAL A 110 -6.16 -12.06 -6.84
CA VAL A 110 -7.57 -12.07 -6.44
C VAL A 110 -8.08 -10.63 -6.31
N LEU A 111 -7.31 -9.74 -5.67
CA LEU A 111 -7.68 -8.33 -5.48
C LEU A 111 -7.82 -7.56 -6.80
N TYR A 112 -7.06 -7.92 -7.82
CA TYR A 112 -7.18 -7.32 -9.16
C TYR A 112 -8.47 -7.72 -9.88
N GLN A 113 -9.07 -8.87 -9.54
CA GLN A 113 -10.32 -9.35 -10.14
C GLN A 113 -11.56 -8.70 -9.51
N LEU A 114 -11.45 -8.17 -8.28
CA LEU A 114 -12.55 -7.50 -7.59
C LEU A 114 -13.00 -6.22 -8.31
N SER A 115 -14.30 -5.97 -8.25
CA SER A 115 -14.90 -4.69 -8.60
C SER A 115 -14.42 -3.58 -7.65
N PRO A 116 -14.53 -2.30 -8.05
CA PRO A 116 -14.18 -1.18 -7.18
C PRO A 116 -14.92 -1.20 -5.83
N ASP A 117 -16.20 -1.55 -5.84
CA ASP A 117 -17.04 -1.55 -4.63
C ASP A 117 -16.68 -2.68 -3.66
N GLU A 118 -16.35 -3.86 -4.18
CA GLU A 118 -15.87 -5.00 -3.37
C GLU A 118 -14.51 -4.68 -2.74
N LEU A 119 -13.59 -4.09 -3.51
CA LEU A 119 -12.29 -3.68 -2.98
C LEU A 119 -12.44 -2.62 -1.88
N GLU A 120 -13.37 -1.67 -2.06
CA GLU A 120 -13.68 -0.68 -1.05
C GLU A 120 -14.32 -1.31 0.20
N ALA A 121 -15.20 -2.29 0.04
CA ALA A 121 -15.76 -3.05 1.16
C ALA A 121 -14.66 -3.74 1.98
N GLN A 122 -13.64 -4.30 1.32
CA GLN A 122 -12.48 -4.88 1.99
C GLN A 122 -11.62 -3.83 2.70
N ASN A 123 -11.49 -2.63 2.14
CA ASN A 123 -10.80 -1.51 2.79
C ASN A 123 -11.54 -1.04 4.04
N ARG A 124 -12.87 -0.94 3.99
CA ARG A 124 -13.70 -0.65 5.17
C ARG A 124 -13.58 -1.74 6.24
N ALA A 125 -13.58 -3.02 5.86
CA ALA A 125 -13.38 -4.11 6.82
C ALA A 125 -12.00 -4.06 7.49
N ALA A 126 -10.95 -3.79 6.70
CA ALA A 126 -9.59 -3.58 7.23
C ALA A 126 -9.49 -2.36 8.16
N ALA A 127 -10.20 -1.28 7.84
CA ALA A 127 -10.24 -0.07 8.67
C ALA A 127 -10.91 -0.34 10.02
N ARG A 128 -12.05 -1.05 10.02
CA ARG A 128 -12.74 -1.45 11.25
C ARG A 128 -11.84 -2.30 12.15
N ALA A 129 -11.13 -3.28 11.58
CA ALA A 129 -10.23 -4.10 12.37
C ALA A 129 -9.00 -3.35 12.88
N PHE A 130 -8.49 -2.38 12.12
CA PHE A 130 -7.43 -1.49 12.60
C PHE A 130 -7.93 -0.63 13.78
N GLU A 131 -9.11 -0.04 13.66
CA GLU A 131 -9.72 0.78 14.73
C GLU A 131 -10.02 -0.04 15.99
N GLU A 132 -10.49 -1.27 15.84
CA GLU A 132 -10.87 -2.13 16.97
C GLU A 132 -9.67 -2.79 17.66
N LYS A 133 -8.72 -3.32 16.87
CA LYS A 133 -7.65 -4.18 17.41
C LYS A 133 -6.34 -3.44 17.65
N VAL A 134 -6.08 -2.34 16.93
CA VAL A 134 -4.79 -1.63 16.97
C VAL A 134 -4.87 -0.30 17.68
N MET A 135 -5.89 0.51 17.38
CA MET A 135 -6.02 1.85 17.94
C MET A 135 -6.31 1.78 19.44
N GLU A 136 -5.55 2.56 20.20
CA GLU A 136 -5.73 2.69 21.64
C GLU A 136 -6.52 3.96 21.96
N LYS A 137 -7.32 3.91 23.02
CA LYS A 137 -8.08 5.08 23.50
C LYS A 137 -7.35 5.71 24.67
N CYS A 138 -7.18 7.02 24.63
CA CYS A 138 -6.64 7.77 25.76
C CYS A 138 -7.62 7.72 26.95
N ALA A 139 -7.15 7.28 28.12
CA ALA A 139 -7.97 7.22 29.33
C ALA A 139 -8.43 8.60 29.85
N TYR A 140 -7.72 9.68 29.50
CA TYR A 140 -8.00 11.02 30.00
C TYR A 140 -8.97 11.82 29.10
N CYS A 141 -8.83 11.72 27.77
CA CYS A 141 -9.61 12.53 26.82
C CYS A 141 -10.43 11.72 25.79
N GLY A 142 -10.32 10.39 25.79
CA GLY A 142 -11.09 9.50 24.91
C GLY A 142 -10.67 9.48 23.44
N ARG A 143 -9.65 10.25 23.03
CA ARG A 143 -9.14 10.25 21.66
C ARG A 143 -8.49 8.90 21.31
N THR A 144 -8.69 8.45 20.08
CA THR A 144 -8.01 7.27 19.53
C THR A 144 -6.65 7.66 18.96
N PHE A 145 -5.61 6.88 19.26
CA PHE A 145 -4.27 7.09 18.73
C PHE A 145 -3.67 5.80 18.20
N ASN A 146 -2.81 5.94 17.18
CA ASN A 146 -1.98 4.85 16.71
C ASN A 146 -0.70 4.83 17.56
N PRO A 147 -0.42 3.75 18.32
CA PRO A 147 0.73 3.67 19.21
C PRO A 147 2.07 3.83 18.47
N GLU A 148 2.15 3.56 17.17
CA GLU A 148 3.37 3.76 16.37
C GLU A 148 3.69 5.24 16.10
N ARG A 149 2.71 6.14 16.20
CA ARG A 149 2.86 7.56 15.83
C ARG A 149 2.91 8.51 17.03
N VAL A 150 2.70 8.00 18.23
CA VAL A 150 2.81 8.81 19.44
C VAL A 150 4.30 8.90 19.78
N VAL A 151 4.88 10.07 19.51
CA VAL A 151 6.24 10.41 19.93
C VAL A 151 6.17 10.65 21.44
N SER A 152 6.78 9.76 22.22
CA SER A 152 6.94 9.87 23.68
C SER A 152 7.98 10.91 24.05
#